data_AF-A0A1F6JSW3-F1
#
_entry.id   AF-A0A1F6JSW3-F1
#
_cell.length_a   1.000
_cell.length_b   1.000
_cell.length_c   1.000
_cell.angle_alpha   90.00
_cell.angle_beta   90.00
_cell.angle_gamma   90.00
#
_symmetry.space_group_name_H-M   'P 1'
#
loop_
_entity.id
_entity.type
_entity.pdbx_description
1 polymer ?
#
loop_
_entity_poly.entity_id
_entity_poly.type
_entity_poly.pdbx_seq_one_letter_code
_entity_poly.pdbx_strand_id
1 'polypeptide(L)'
;MVNEGSAPFDNQRKIQKMFNIINSRVLLSGATIIAAAAVIIGGAFAFFSDTETSQNNALVAGELDLKIDNTSYYNGAPNSGTSWLSDDLPGHLFFNFDDIKPSDFGEDTISLLVQNDAWACMNITLTKNDDNNCTEPELLDDPSCTDPGAPGNANLFDGELSGLINFAFWADDGDNVYELDETIFKTGTASALFNGDNWTLADSSSSIWPTPGPLPGNETRYIGKAWCFGTLIPAPVLAPGNNDPTVNSGFVCDGSATNNASQTDSLMGDISFSAVQHRNNPNFTCDGTVPSVTPTPTPPLACSQADVMLVLDRSGSINSTELGQLKTAAKDFVDDLGLTPTGIHAGKSSFATTGNLNHHLTSDPTSLKTAIDAIVSGGFTNLKEGIDLAKTEMDNPGDSHDRSDGTSPDKMIIITDGHPNRPLPSGTAATVAKASADAARAAGVEVFVVGVGSDVNTAYLQTVADDASHYYSVSGYGGLQTILQNIDLCE
;
A
#
# COMPACT_ATOMS: atom_id res chain seq x y z
N MET A 1 -62.64 -86.44 42.49
CA MET A 1 -63.04 -85.03 42.70
C MET A 1 -61.79 -84.26 43.15
N VAL A 2 -60.90 -84.01 42.17
CA VAL A 2 -60.35 -82.70 41.75
C VAL A 2 -59.54 -82.03 42.88
N ASN A 3 -58.27 -82.35 43.17
CA ASN A 3 -57.01 -82.55 42.43
C ASN A 3 -56.14 -81.29 42.18
N GLU A 4 -55.20 -81.10 43.12
CA GLU A 4 -53.76 -80.73 43.05
C GLU A 4 -53.20 -79.47 42.34
N GLY A 5 -52.20 -78.89 43.04
CA GLY A 5 -51.00 -78.23 42.50
C GLY A 5 -51.15 -76.74 42.15
N SER A 6 -50.18 -75.85 42.22
CA SER A 6 -48.73 -75.90 42.48
C SER A 6 -48.18 -74.45 42.32
N ALA A 7 -47.04 -74.11 42.93
CA ALA A 7 -46.15 -73.02 42.45
C ALA A 7 -45.54 -73.43 41.07
N PRO A 8 -44.53 -72.78 40.41
CA PRO A 8 -43.63 -71.67 40.81
C PRO A 8 -43.13 -70.77 39.62
N PHE A 9 -42.03 -69.99 39.81
CA PHE A 9 -41.02 -69.56 38.80
C PHE A 9 -41.43 -68.53 37.69
N ASP A 10 -40.61 -67.65 37.12
CA ASP A 10 -39.18 -67.29 37.16
C ASP A 10 -39.00 -65.96 36.37
N ASN A 11 -37.93 -65.21 36.67
CA ASN A 11 -37.17 -64.27 35.82
C ASN A 11 -37.91 -63.36 34.81
N GLN A 12 -37.77 -62.03 34.84
CA GLN A 12 -36.54 -61.31 34.45
C GLN A 12 -36.59 -59.84 34.94
N ARG A 13 -35.50 -59.38 35.58
CA ARG A 13 -34.94 -58.00 35.71
C ARG A 13 -35.95 -56.82 35.84
N LYS A 14 -36.17 -56.11 36.96
CA LYS A 14 -35.28 -55.59 38.02
C LYS A 14 -33.99 -55.00 37.40
N ILE A 15 -33.68 -53.71 37.39
CA ILE A 15 -33.67 -52.67 38.43
C ILE A 15 -33.15 -51.40 37.69
N GLN A 16 -33.87 -50.27 37.64
CA GLN A 16 -33.95 -49.21 38.68
C GLN A 16 -32.94 -48.08 38.46
N LYS A 17 -33.47 -46.86 38.36
CA LYS A 17 -33.05 -45.61 39.03
C LYS A 17 -34.12 -44.59 38.61
N MET A 18 -35.17 -44.32 39.38
CA MET A 18 -35.22 -43.68 40.70
C MET A 18 -34.32 -42.44 40.76
N PHE A 19 -34.92 -41.27 40.56
CA PHE A 19 -34.64 -40.11 41.39
C PHE A 19 -35.96 -39.35 41.66
N ASN A 20 -36.45 -39.56 42.88
CA ASN A 20 -37.39 -38.73 43.64
C ASN A 20 -36.52 -37.79 44.50
N ILE A 21 -36.83 -36.58 44.97
CA ILE A 21 -37.91 -35.55 44.90
C ILE A 21 -37.17 -34.24 45.32
N ILE A 22 -37.61 -33.05 44.93
CA ILE A 22 -38.19 -31.97 45.78
C ILE A 22 -37.94 -30.69 44.93
N ASN A 23 -38.83 -29.74 44.63
CA ASN A 23 -40.19 -29.40 45.04
C ASN A 23 -40.83 -28.56 43.91
N SER A 24 -42.11 -28.76 43.63
CA SER A 24 -42.84 -28.14 42.51
C SER A 24 -43.76 -27.00 42.95
N ARG A 25 -43.83 -25.91 42.16
CA ARG A 25 -44.99 -25.02 42.11
C ARG A 25 -45.64 -25.11 40.71
N VAL A 26 -46.90 -25.56 40.74
CA VAL A 26 -48.03 -25.29 39.83
C VAL A 26 -47.95 -25.78 38.36
N LEU A 27 -48.70 -26.86 38.06
CA LEU A 27 -49.36 -27.14 36.77
C LEU A 27 -50.72 -27.83 37.03
N LEU A 28 -51.82 -27.19 36.60
CA LEU A 28 -53.14 -27.80 36.37
C LEU A 28 -53.16 -28.26 34.91
N SER A 29 -53.20 -29.56 34.59
CA SER A 29 -54.31 -30.53 34.62
C SER A 29 -55.37 -30.34 33.51
N GLY A 30 -55.42 -31.32 32.60
CA GLY A 30 -56.69 -31.79 32.02
C GLY A 30 -56.74 -31.95 30.51
N ALA A 31 -56.47 -33.16 30.02
CA ALA A 31 -57.14 -33.66 28.82
C ALA A 31 -57.10 -35.21 28.77
N THR A 32 -58.26 -35.82 28.96
CA THR A 32 -58.58 -37.21 28.58
C THR A 32 -59.33 -37.21 27.24
N ILE A 33 -59.07 -38.27 26.47
CA ILE A 33 -59.44 -38.60 25.09
C ILE A 33 -60.95 -38.68 24.82
N ILE A 34 -61.44 -38.11 23.68
CA ILE A 34 -62.39 -38.75 22.74
C ILE A 34 -62.07 -38.36 21.27
N ALA A 35 -61.87 -39.39 20.44
CA ALA A 35 -62.09 -39.54 18.99
C ALA A 35 -61.19 -38.87 17.92
N ALA A 36 -60.61 -39.78 17.11
CA ALA A 36 -60.45 -39.76 15.65
C ALA A 36 -59.23 -39.06 15.00
N ALA A 37 -58.29 -39.92 14.62
CA ALA A 37 -57.61 -39.99 13.32
C ALA A 37 -56.74 -38.80 12.88
N ALA A 38 -55.42 -38.94 13.04
CA ALA A 38 -54.52 -39.16 11.90
C ALA A 38 -53.11 -39.51 12.39
N VAL A 39 -52.63 -40.64 11.89
CA VAL A 39 -51.29 -41.20 12.01
C VAL A 39 -50.31 -40.37 11.17
N ILE A 40 -49.04 -40.28 11.61
CA ILE A 40 -47.77 -40.41 10.85
C ILE A 40 -46.66 -39.86 11.78
N ILE A 41 -45.99 -40.71 12.57
CA ILE A 41 -44.78 -41.50 12.24
C ILE A 41 -43.56 -40.62 11.94
N GLY A 42 -42.53 -40.74 12.80
CA GLY A 42 -41.14 -40.75 12.32
C GLY A 42 -40.12 -39.94 13.13
N GLY A 43 -39.36 -40.65 13.98
CA GLY A 43 -37.92 -40.39 14.14
C GLY A 43 -37.47 -39.45 15.26
N ALA A 44 -36.66 -39.99 16.17
CA ALA A 44 -35.76 -39.24 17.08
C ALA A 44 -34.85 -38.28 16.29
N PHE A 45 -34.29 -37.22 16.88
CA PHE A 45 -32.95 -37.11 17.50
C PHE A 45 -32.79 -35.59 17.80
N ALA A 46 -32.10 -35.02 18.80
CA ALA A 46 -31.10 -35.40 19.80
C ALA A 46 -31.28 -34.43 21.01
N PHE A 47 -31.11 -34.89 22.26
CA PHE A 47 -29.93 -34.66 23.13
C PHE A 47 -29.45 -33.21 23.25
N PHE A 48 -29.38 -32.71 24.50
CA PHE A 48 -29.07 -31.35 24.94
C PHE A 48 -28.16 -30.52 24.02
N SER A 49 -28.62 -29.31 23.67
CA SER A 49 -27.83 -28.24 23.06
C SER A 49 -27.97 -26.98 23.91
N ASP A 50 -26.87 -26.34 24.28
CA ASP A 50 -26.85 -24.89 24.51
C ASP A 50 -26.17 -24.22 23.31
N THR A 51 -26.43 -22.93 23.15
CA THR A 51 -25.91 -22.14 22.04
C THR A 51 -25.62 -20.75 22.58
N GLU A 52 -24.35 -20.45 22.80
CA GLU A 52 -23.88 -19.11 23.10
C GLU A 52 -23.67 -18.36 21.79
N THR A 53 -24.43 -17.28 21.58
CA THR A 53 -24.40 -16.52 20.33
C THR A 53 -23.79 -15.15 20.59
N SER A 54 -22.65 -14.87 19.97
CA SER A 54 -22.13 -13.50 19.89
C SER A 54 -22.78 -12.80 18.69
N GLN A 55 -23.65 -11.83 18.96
CA GLN A 55 -24.38 -11.07 17.94
C GLN A 55 -23.76 -9.67 17.79
N ASN A 56 -23.71 -9.15 16.56
CA ASN A 56 -23.12 -7.84 16.23
C ASN A 56 -21.60 -7.72 16.45
N ASN A 57 -20.85 -8.82 16.34
CA ASN A 57 -19.40 -8.68 16.13
C ASN A 57 -19.19 -8.04 14.76
N ALA A 58 -18.68 -6.81 14.76
CA ALA A 58 -18.36 -6.07 13.55
C ALA A 58 -16.85 -5.82 13.53
N LEU A 59 -16.20 -6.29 12.47
CA LEU A 59 -14.91 -5.80 12.05
C LEU A 59 -15.20 -4.73 10.99
N VAL A 60 -14.99 -3.47 11.34
CA VAL A 60 -15.10 -2.35 10.40
C VAL A 60 -13.67 -1.97 10.01
N ALA A 61 -13.35 -2.08 8.73
CA ALA A 61 -12.10 -1.55 8.20
C ALA A 61 -12.14 -0.02 8.29
N GLY A 62 -11.04 0.60 8.73
CA GLY A 62 -10.93 2.05 8.71
C GLY A 62 -10.91 2.57 7.27
N GLU A 63 -11.54 3.71 7.04
CA GLU A 63 -11.45 4.43 5.76
C GLU A 63 -10.24 5.37 5.82
N LEU A 64 -9.52 5.48 4.70
CA LEU A 64 -8.56 6.57 4.50
C LEU A 64 -9.28 7.65 3.74
N ASP A 65 -9.50 8.78 4.40
CA ASP A 65 -10.19 9.95 3.87
C ASP A 65 -9.31 11.16 4.16
N LEU A 66 -8.88 11.84 3.09
CA LEU A 66 -8.11 13.09 3.15
C LEU A 66 -9.09 14.23 2.89
N LYS A 67 -9.28 15.07 3.89
CA LYS A 67 -10.05 16.30 3.75
C LYS A 67 -9.13 17.50 3.64
N ILE A 68 -9.54 18.46 2.83
CA ILE A 68 -8.78 19.67 2.54
C ILE A 68 -9.69 20.89 2.72
N ASP A 69 -9.15 21.91 3.36
CA ASP A 69 -9.76 23.24 3.45
C ASP A 69 -8.79 24.31 2.98
N ASN A 70 -9.33 25.51 2.74
CA ASN A 70 -8.53 26.64 2.29
C ASN A 70 -9.03 27.93 2.94
N THR A 71 -8.11 28.73 3.47
CA THR A 71 -8.38 30.12 3.87
C THR A 71 -7.48 31.04 3.08
N SER A 72 -8.07 31.91 2.26
CA SER A 72 -7.36 32.71 1.26
C SER A 72 -7.49 34.21 1.52
N TYR A 73 -6.44 34.95 1.14
CA TYR A 73 -6.31 36.40 1.21
C TYR A 73 -5.89 36.95 -0.16
N TYR A 74 -6.43 38.11 -0.53
CA TYR A 74 -6.07 38.85 -1.73
C TYR A 74 -5.72 40.28 -1.34
N ASN A 75 -4.49 40.71 -1.66
CA ASN A 75 -3.97 42.04 -1.30
C ASN A 75 -4.16 42.39 0.18
N GLY A 76 -3.89 41.43 1.07
CA GLY A 76 -3.98 41.60 2.52
C GLY A 76 -5.41 41.61 3.09
N ALA A 77 -6.43 41.23 2.31
CA ALA A 77 -7.81 41.13 2.76
C ALA A 77 -8.38 39.71 2.56
N PRO A 78 -9.22 39.18 3.48
CA PRO A 78 -9.82 37.87 3.32
C PRO A 78 -10.63 37.72 2.02
N ASN A 79 -10.46 36.60 1.32
CA ASN A 79 -11.14 36.29 0.06
C ASN A 79 -12.10 35.09 0.21
N SER A 80 -13.40 35.37 0.29
CA SER A 80 -14.42 34.31 0.39
C SER A 80 -14.62 33.50 -0.89
N GLY A 81 -14.18 34.00 -2.06
CA GLY A 81 -14.33 33.31 -3.34
C GLY A 81 -13.42 32.10 -3.47
N THR A 82 -12.34 32.07 -2.69
CA THR A 82 -11.38 30.98 -2.62
C THR A 82 -11.13 30.52 -1.18
N SER A 83 -12.09 30.74 -0.27
CA SER A 83 -12.04 30.20 1.10
C SER A 83 -13.21 29.25 1.35
N TRP A 84 -12.94 28.04 1.84
CA TRP A 84 -13.95 27.01 2.11
C TRP A 84 -13.51 26.09 3.25
N LEU A 85 -14.48 25.40 3.83
CA LEU A 85 -14.26 24.43 4.91
C LEU A 85 -13.91 23.04 4.36
N SER A 86 -13.39 22.18 5.23
CA SER A 86 -12.94 20.80 4.95
C SER A 86 -13.89 20.00 4.05
N ASP A 87 -13.41 19.60 2.87
CA ASP A 87 -14.16 18.88 1.83
C ASP A 87 -13.25 17.96 0.97
N ASP A 88 -13.82 17.20 0.03
CA ASP A 88 -13.14 16.25 -0.90
C ASP A 88 -12.66 16.90 -2.22
N LEU A 89 -12.63 18.23 -2.28
CA LEU A 89 -12.21 19.06 -3.43
C LEU A 89 -13.05 19.07 -4.74
N PRO A 90 -14.27 18.50 -4.89
CA PRO A 90 -14.98 18.64 -6.17
C PRO A 90 -15.48 20.08 -6.39
N GLY A 91 -14.79 20.84 -7.25
CA GLY A 91 -15.21 22.16 -7.71
C GLY A 91 -14.73 23.36 -6.89
N HIS A 92 -13.80 23.16 -5.95
CA HIS A 92 -13.16 24.23 -5.19
C HIS A 92 -11.91 24.77 -5.93
N LEU A 93 -11.61 26.07 -5.80
CA LEU A 93 -10.54 26.75 -6.56
C LEU A 93 -9.59 27.51 -5.63
N PHE A 94 -8.30 27.16 -5.61
CA PHE A 94 -7.29 27.83 -4.76
C PHE A 94 -6.85 29.20 -5.28
N PHE A 95 -7.22 29.57 -6.49
CA PHE A 95 -7.08 30.91 -7.03
C PHE A 95 -8.12 31.09 -8.13
N ASN A 96 -8.80 32.23 -8.14
CA ASN A 96 -9.79 32.58 -9.15
C ASN A 96 -9.97 34.10 -9.16
N PHE A 97 -9.29 34.77 -10.08
CA PHE A 97 -9.24 36.22 -10.16
C PHE A 97 -9.50 36.66 -11.60
N ASP A 98 -10.44 37.60 -11.78
CA ASP A 98 -10.82 38.10 -13.11
C ASP A 98 -9.83 39.15 -13.65
N ASP A 99 -9.15 39.89 -12.76
CA ASP A 99 -8.29 41.02 -13.11
C ASP A 99 -7.20 41.19 -12.03
N ILE A 100 -5.98 40.78 -12.39
CA ILE A 100 -4.76 40.93 -11.57
C ILE A 100 -3.83 41.97 -12.20
N LYS A 101 -3.16 42.75 -11.37
CA LYS A 101 -2.28 43.86 -11.75
C LYS A 101 -0.87 43.64 -11.21
N PRO A 102 0.14 44.28 -11.82
CA PRO A 102 1.48 44.30 -11.25
C PRO A 102 1.50 44.66 -9.78
N SER A 103 2.18 43.84 -8.97
CA SER A 103 2.26 43.92 -7.51
C SER A 103 1.02 43.42 -6.76
N ASP A 104 -0.01 42.91 -7.43
CA ASP A 104 -1.06 42.15 -6.77
C ASP A 104 -0.50 40.82 -6.24
N PHE A 105 -0.97 40.43 -5.07
CA PHE A 105 -0.51 39.23 -4.37
C PHE A 105 -1.66 38.56 -3.63
N GLY A 106 -1.48 37.29 -3.29
CA GLY A 106 -2.44 36.57 -2.48
C GLY A 106 -1.82 35.36 -1.80
N GLU A 107 -2.48 34.91 -0.75
CA GLU A 107 -1.96 33.93 0.19
C GLU A 107 -3.04 33.00 0.70
N ASP A 108 -2.67 31.74 0.92
CA ASP A 108 -3.60 30.70 1.34
C ASP A 108 -2.99 29.82 2.43
N THR A 109 -3.78 29.53 3.47
CA THR A 109 -3.57 28.40 4.36
C THR A 109 -4.35 27.21 3.82
N ILE A 110 -3.63 26.18 3.38
CA ILE A 110 -4.21 24.92 2.95
C ILE A 110 -4.08 23.92 4.09
N SER A 111 -5.20 23.46 4.65
CA SER A 111 -5.20 22.47 5.72
C SER A 111 -5.34 21.06 5.17
N LEU A 112 -4.57 20.13 5.71
CA LEU A 112 -4.60 18.71 5.40
C LEU A 112 -5.04 17.95 6.65
N LEU A 113 -6.16 17.25 6.58
CA LEU A 113 -6.66 16.40 7.65
C LEU A 113 -6.87 14.97 7.14
N VAL A 114 -6.18 14.02 7.75
CA VAL A 114 -6.32 12.58 7.48
C VAL A 114 -6.84 11.86 8.71
N GLN A 115 -7.72 10.88 8.56
CA GLN A 115 -8.26 10.12 9.70
C GLN A 115 -7.24 9.15 10.33
N ASN A 116 -6.27 8.68 9.54
CA ASN A 116 -5.23 7.73 9.94
C ASN A 116 -3.88 8.21 9.39
N ASP A 117 -2.78 7.76 9.97
CA ASP A 117 -1.44 8.08 9.49
C ASP A 117 -1.31 7.78 7.99
N ALA A 118 -0.88 8.77 7.22
CA ALA A 118 -0.84 8.70 5.78
C ALA A 118 0.38 9.40 5.20
N TRP A 119 0.90 8.84 4.12
CA TRP A 119 1.75 9.57 3.20
C TRP A 119 0.90 10.51 2.37
N ALA A 120 1.43 11.68 2.03
CA ALA A 120 0.74 12.67 1.25
C ALA A 120 1.64 13.27 0.17
N CYS A 121 1.04 13.48 -0.99
CA CYS A 121 1.66 14.13 -2.13
C CYS A 121 0.74 15.24 -2.64
N MET A 122 1.33 16.23 -3.30
CA MET A 122 0.58 17.21 -4.07
C MET A 122 1.20 17.37 -5.46
N ASN A 123 0.41 17.78 -6.43
CA ASN A 123 0.92 18.21 -7.73
C ASN A 123 0.05 19.36 -8.24
N ILE A 124 0.65 20.19 -9.09
CA ILE A 124 -0.06 21.28 -9.76
C ILE A 124 0.25 21.17 -11.25
N THR A 125 -0.79 21.19 -12.08
CA THR A 125 -0.68 21.07 -13.53
C THR A 125 -1.30 22.28 -14.19
N LEU A 126 -0.56 22.95 -15.06
CA LEU A 126 -1.07 24.04 -15.86
C LEU A 126 -2.07 23.52 -16.90
N THR A 127 -3.25 24.13 -16.96
CA THR A 127 -4.33 23.77 -17.89
C THR A 127 -4.64 24.85 -18.91
N LYS A 128 -4.24 26.10 -18.64
CA LYS A 128 -4.33 27.24 -19.57
C LYS A 128 -3.25 28.29 -19.27
N ASN A 129 -2.66 28.87 -20.30
CA ASN A 129 -1.76 30.02 -20.30
C ASN A 129 -1.84 30.66 -21.69
N ASP A 130 -2.86 31.47 -21.90
CA ASP A 130 -3.41 31.80 -23.22
C ASP A 130 -3.51 33.31 -23.38
N ASP A 131 -3.03 33.84 -24.51
CA ASP A 131 -3.32 35.19 -24.99
C ASP A 131 -4.80 35.24 -25.34
N ASN A 132 -5.60 36.20 -24.82
CA ASN A 132 -7.03 36.23 -25.17
C ASN A 132 -7.39 37.33 -26.17
N ASN A 133 -6.87 38.55 -25.96
CA ASN A 133 -7.33 39.73 -26.69
C ASN A 133 -6.15 40.68 -26.91
N CYS A 134 -5.22 40.29 -27.78
CA CYS A 134 -4.01 41.05 -28.13
C CYS A 134 -4.35 42.50 -28.53
N THR A 135 -4.27 43.42 -27.57
CA THR A 135 -4.68 44.83 -27.75
C THR A 135 -3.61 45.79 -27.28
N GLU A 136 -3.47 46.91 -27.95
CA GLU A 136 -2.52 47.95 -27.52
C GLU A 136 -2.80 48.43 -26.09
N PRO A 137 -1.79 48.49 -25.19
CA PRO A 137 -0.34 48.44 -25.44
C PRO A 137 0.36 47.06 -25.44
N GLU A 138 -0.34 45.94 -25.25
CA GLU A 138 0.20 44.58 -25.21
C GLU A 138 1.07 44.26 -26.43
N LEU A 139 0.53 44.50 -27.64
CA LEU A 139 1.21 44.24 -28.91
C LEU A 139 2.53 45.01 -29.12
N LEU A 140 2.76 46.11 -28.38
CA LEU A 140 4.05 46.82 -28.40
C LEU A 140 5.11 46.12 -27.56
N ASP A 141 4.69 45.51 -26.46
CA ASP A 141 5.56 44.87 -25.48
C ASP A 141 5.72 43.37 -25.77
N ASP A 142 4.70 42.72 -26.33
CA ASP A 142 4.75 41.40 -26.95
C ASP A 142 4.25 41.41 -28.41
N PRO A 143 5.18 41.55 -29.38
CA PRO A 143 4.84 41.42 -30.79
C PRO A 143 4.49 40.00 -31.23
N SER A 144 4.65 39.00 -30.35
CA SER A 144 4.34 37.59 -30.60
C SER A 144 2.86 37.28 -30.47
N CYS A 145 2.11 38.13 -29.77
CA CYS A 145 0.78 37.84 -29.25
C CYS A 145 -0.16 37.36 -30.34
N THR A 146 -0.81 36.22 -30.09
CA THR A 146 -1.62 35.53 -31.09
C THR A 146 -3.01 35.12 -30.61
N ASP A 147 -3.89 36.06 -30.25
CA ASP A 147 -5.33 35.75 -30.21
C ASP A 147 -6.32 36.90 -30.58
N PRO A 148 -6.98 36.79 -31.75
CA PRO A 148 -8.12 37.62 -32.13
C PRO A 148 -9.50 36.92 -32.00
N GLY A 149 -9.63 35.85 -31.19
CA GLY A 149 -10.92 35.20 -30.91
C GLY A 149 -11.46 34.31 -32.04
N ALA A 150 -10.56 33.66 -32.81
CA ALA A 150 -10.96 32.81 -33.92
C ALA A 150 -11.45 31.42 -33.45
N PRO A 151 -12.65 30.95 -33.85
CA PRO A 151 -13.09 29.59 -33.56
C PRO A 151 -12.10 28.59 -34.18
N GLY A 152 -11.34 27.89 -33.34
CA GLY A 152 -10.34 26.92 -33.77
C GLY A 152 -8.87 27.38 -33.68
N ASN A 153 -8.59 28.57 -33.12
CA ASN A 153 -7.28 28.81 -32.50
C ASN A 153 -7.27 28.05 -31.16
N ALA A 154 -6.45 27.01 -31.07
CA ALA A 154 -6.59 25.92 -30.10
C ALA A 154 -5.39 25.81 -29.16
N ASN A 155 -4.47 26.78 -29.19
CA ASN A 155 -3.25 26.72 -28.42
C ASN A 155 -3.41 27.44 -27.08
N LEU A 156 -3.88 26.73 -26.07
CA LEU A 156 -4.12 27.27 -24.73
C LEU A 156 -2.82 27.59 -23.93
N PHE A 157 -1.66 27.68 -24.59
CA PHE A 157 -0.34 27.72 -23.95
C PHE A 157 0.66 28.67 -24.64
N ASP A 158 0.17 29.69 -25.36
CA ASP A 158 1.01 30.72 -26.00
C ASP A 158 1.25 31.98 -25.17
N GLY A 159 0.50 32.24 -24.09
CA GLY A 159 0.68 33.46 -23.30
C GLY A 159 1.89 33.47 -22.37
N GLU A 160 2.07 34.56 -21.63
CA GLU A 160 3.30 34.83 -20.86
C GLU A 160 3.02 34.96 -19.37
N LEU A 161 1.76 35.15 -18.99
CA LEU A 161 1.35 35.35 -17.61
C LEU A 161 1.89 34.28 -16.65
N SER A 162 1.95 33.02 -17.06
CA SER A 162 2.54 31.93 -16.26
C SER A 162 4.01 32.16 -15.88
N GLY A 163 4.77 32.88 -16.70
CA GLY A 163 6.17 33.26 -16.45
C GLY A 163 6.33 34.47 -15.53
N LEU A 164 5.25 35.19 -15.24
CA LEU A 164 5.27 36.44 -14.48
C LEU A 164 4.61 36.32 -13.10
N ILE A 165 3.80 35.29 -12.88
CA ILE A 165 3.26 34.98 -11.55
C ILE A 165 4.21 34.02 -10.83
N ASN A 166 4.79 34.51 -9.73
CA ASN A 166 5.66 33.73 -8.86
C ASN A 166 4.89 33.19 -7.67
N PHE A 167 5.21 31.96 -7.26
CA PHE A 167 4.62 31.27 -6.12
C PHE A 167 5.71 30.87 -5.12
N ALA A 168 5.32 30.76 -3.85
CA ALA A 168 6.08 30.10 -2.79
C ALA A 168 5.15 29.20 -1.97
N PHE A 169 5.63 28.02 -1.59
CA PHE A 169 4.92 27.09 -0.72
C PHE A 169 5.84 26.69 0.43
N TRP A 170 5.32 26.74 1.66
CA TRP A 170 6.08 26.39 2.87
C TRP A 170 5.26 25.48 3.80
N ALA A 171 5.98 24.76 4.66
CA ALA A 171 5.37 24.05 5.77
C ALA A 171 4.98 25.08 6.83
N ASP A 172 3.67 25.28 6.98
CA ASP A 172 3.07 26.36 7.77
C ASP A 172 2.59 25.84 9.13
N ASP A 173 2.55 26.71 10.13
CA ASP A 173 2.03 26.36 11.47
C ASP A 173 0.51 26.61 11.62
N GLY A 174 -0.13 27.17 10.59
CA GLY A 174 -1.56 27.43 10.49
C GLY A 174 -1.94 28.91 10.58
N ASP A 175 -0.98 29.82 10.61
CA ASP A 175 -1.21 31.26 10.70
C ASP A 175 -1.10 32.02 9.36
N ASN A 176 -0.62 31.35 8.30
CA ASN A 176 -0.42 31.92 6.97
C ASN A 176 0.66 33.02 6.88
N VAL A 177 1.61 33.06 7.80
CA VAL A 177 2.70 34.04 7.82
C VAL A 177 4.02 33.31 7.69
N TYR A 178 4.81 33.64 6.66
CA TYR A 178 6.12 33.02 6.52
C TYR A 178 7.12 33.52 7.55
N GLU A 179 7.64 32.61 8.38
CA GLU A 179 8.52 32.89 9.50
C GLU A 179 9.93 32.31 9.33
N LEU A 180 10.87 32.77 10.19
CA LEU A 180 12.28 32.38 10.09
C LEU A 180 12.58 30.92 10.42
N ASP A 181 11.70 30.23 11.15
CA ASP A 181 11.80 28.82 11.51
C ASP A 181 11.00 27.90 10.59
N GLU A 182 10.28 28.46 9.62
CA GLU A 182 9.57 27.71 8.59
C GLU A 182 10.43 27.47 7.35
N THR A 183 10.06 26.47 6.56
CA THR A 183 10.84 26.06 5.39
C THR A 183 9.99 26.11 4.12
N ILE A 184 10.42 26.94 3.16
CA ILE A 184 9.91 26.92 1.79
C ILE A 184 10.40 25.65 1.09
N PHE A 185 9.47 24.80 0.64
CA PHE A 185 9.79 23.57 -0.08
C PHE A 185 9.66 23.72 -1.61
N LYS A 186 8.92 24.73 -2.10
CA LYS A 186 8.84 25.10 -3.53
C LYS A 186 8.74 26.61 -3.72
N THR A 187 9.47 27.15 -4.70
CA THR A 187 9.34 28.55 -5.13
C THR A 187 9.74 28.69 -6.60
N GLY A 188 9.10 29.62 -7.31
CA GLY A 188 9.34 29.86 -8.74
C GLY A 188 8.11 30.38 -9.47
N THR A 189 8.21 30.53 -10.79
CA THR A 189 7.10 30.94 -11.65
C THR A 189 6.06 29.82 -11.80
N ALA A 190 4.82 30.16 -12.11
CA ALA A 190 3.78 29.18 -12.42
C ALA A 190 4.20 28.25 -13.56
N SER A 191 4.83 28.78 -14.61
CA SER A 191 5.36 27.99 -15.73
C SER A 191 6.42 26.96 -15.34
N ALA A 192 7.21 27.25 -14.29
CA ALA A 192 8.24 26.35 -13.81
C ALA A 192 7.70 25.31 -12.83
N LEU A 193 6.72 25.69 -11.99
CA LEU A 193 6.20 24.83 -10.94
C LEU A 193 5.01 23.97 -11.40
N PHE A 194 4.13 24.47 -12.27
CA PHE A 194 2.86 23.81 -12.60
C PHE A 194 3.02 22.79 -13.73
N ASN A 195 4.02 21.92 -13.60
CA ASN A 195 4.42 20.95 -14.61
C ASN A 195 3.78 19.56 -14.41
N GLY A 196 2.96 19.39 -13.37
CA GLY A 196 2.30 18.13 -13.02
C GLY A 196 3.18 17.13 -12.25
N ASP A 197 4.41 17.51 -11.88
CA ASP A 197 5.27 16.66 -11.05
C ASP A 197 4.68 16.48 -9.66
N ASN A 198 4.80 15.27 -9.12
CA ASN A 198 4.43 14.99 -7.74
C ASN A 198 5.47 15.58 -6.78
N TRP A 199 5.01 16.44 -5.88
CA TRP A 199 5.77 16.98 -4.78
C TRP A 199 5.50 16.17 -3.53
N THR A 200 6.57 15.74 -2.87
CA THR A 200 6.47 15.09 -1.57
C THR A 200 6.07 16.09 -0.50
N LEU A 201 4.94 15.84 0.16
CA LEU A 201 4.58 16.50 1.42
C LEU A 201 5.05 15.66 2.61
N ALA A 202 4.73 14.37 2.58
CA ALA A 202 5.32 13.37 3.45
C ALA A 202 5.32 12.00 2.77
N ASP A 203 6.48 11.38 2.70
CA ASP A 203 6.64 10.01 2.26
C ASP A 203 7.70 9.28 3.10
N SER A 204 8.02 8.03 2.73
CA SER A 204 8.98 7.21 3.48
C SER A 204 10.41 7.77 3.52
N SER A 205 10.75 8.68 2.61
CA SER A 205 12.09 9.24 2.44
C SER A 205 12.22 10.66 2.99
N SER A 206 11.15 11.46 2.91
CA SER A 206 11.20 12.88 3.24
C SER A 206 9.85 13.43 3.70
N SER A 207 9.90 14.51 4.48
CA SER A 207 8.74 15.28 4.91
C SER A 207 9.07 16.75 4.87
N ILE A 208 8.10 17.59 4.48
CA ILE A 208 8.29 19.06 4.48
C ILE A 208 8.23 19.64 5.91
N TRP A 209 7.65 18.91 6.87
CA TRP A 209 7.58 19.34 8.26
C TRP A 209 8.81 18.90 9.06
N PRO A 210 9.19 19.62 10.14
CA PRO A 210 10.41 19.36 10.89
C PRO A 210 10.50 17.96 11.54
N THR A 211 9.36 17.32 11.79
CA THR A 211 9.30 15.96 12.32
C THR A 211 9.12 14.99 11.15
N PRO A 212 10.14 14.20 10.79
CA PRO A 212 10.02 13.22 9.71
C PRO A 212 8.98 12.15 10.06
N GLY A 213 8.21 11.72 9.07
CA GLY A 213 7.17 10.70 9.22
C GLY A 213 5.92 11.02 8.41
N PRO A 214 4.89 10.15 8.50
CA PRO A 214 3.62 10.37 7.81
C PRO A 214 2.88 11.58 8.40
N LEU A 215 1.90 12.10 7.65
CA LEU A 215 0.88 12.97 8.24
C LEU A 215 0.18 12.18 9.34
N PRO A 216 0.16 12.67 10.59
CA PRO A 216 -0.46 11.95 11.68
C PRO A 216 -1.98 11.92 11.54
N GLY A 217 -2.57 10.77 11.86
CA GLY A 217 -4.02 10.62 11.88
C GLY A 217 -4.69 11.52 12.92
N ASN A 218 -5.76 12.19 12.51
CA ASN A 218 -6.56 13.12 13.30
C ASN A 218 -5.81 14.38 13.77
N GLU A 219 -4.70 14.70 13.12
CA GLU A 219 -4.01 15.97 13.28
C GLU A 219 -4.04 16.74 11.96
N THR A 220 -4.35 18.03 12.04
CA THR A 220 -4.25 18.92 10.88
C THR A 220 -2.78 19.32 10.67
N ARG A 221 -2.36 19.36 9.41
CA ARG A 221 -1.10 19.97 8.97
C ARG A 221 -1.40 21.07 7.96
N TYR A 222 -0.57 22.11 7.93
CA TYR A 222 -0.81 23.27 7.10
C TYR A 222 0.30 23.45 6.06
N ILE A 223 -0.12 23.88 4.87
CA ILE A 223 0.74 24.38 3.81
C ILE A 223 0.37 25.83 3.61
N GLY A 224 1.35 26.71 3.76
CA GLY A 224 1.21 28.10 3.36
C GLY A 224 1.54 28.22 1.87
N LYS A 225 0.78 29.05 1.17
CA LYS A 225 1.01 29.37 -0.24
C LYS A 225 0.95 30.89 -0.40
N ALA A 226 1.93 31.47 -1.06
CA ALA A 226 1.93 32.87 -1.46
C ALA A 226 2.11 32.97 -2.98
N TRP A 227 1.50 33.96 -3.60
CA TRP A 227 1.72 34.30 -5.01
C TRP A 227 1.83 35.80 -5.22
N CYS A 228 2.55 36.19 -6.26
CA CYS A 228 2.79 37.59 -6.64
C CYS A 228 2.80 37.72 -8.15
N PHE A 229 2.05 38.69 -8.69
CA PHE A 229 2.22 39.13 -10.07
C PHE A 229 3.42 40.10 -10.15
N GLY A 230 4.60 39.54 -10.38
CA GLY A 230 5.88 40.23 -10.25
C GLY A 230 6.91 39.37 -9.53
N THR A 231 7.93 40.00 -8.96
CA THR A 231 8.96 39.32 -8.18
C THR A 231 8.47 39.07 -6.76
N LEU A 232 8.38 37.79 -6.36
CA LEU A 232 8.08 37.39 -4.99
C LEU A 232 9.38 37.36 -4.17
N ILE A 233 9.49 38.22 -3.16
CA ILE A 233 10.69 38.37 -2.33
C ILE A 233 10.37 37.86 -0.92
N PRO A 234 11.01 36.76 -0.47
CA PRO A 234 10.88 36.30 0.92
C PRO A 234 11.39 37.35 1.90
N ALA A 235 10.56 37.68 2.90
CA ALA A 235 10.83 38.64 3.96
C ALA A 235 10.35 38.08 5.31
N PRO A 236 10.91 36.94 5.76
CA PRO A 236 10.34 36.16 6.87
C PRO A 236 10.24 36.97 8.16
N VAL A 237 9.17 36.70 8.91
CA VAL A 237 8.90 37.32 10.21
C VAL A 237 9.61 36.55 11.34
N LEU A 238 9.91 37.24 12.44
CA LEU A 238 10.46 36.58 13.64
C LEU A 238 9.32 35.90 14.42
N ALA A 239 9.37 34.58 14.53
CA ALA A 239 8.50 33.84 15.45
C ALA A 239 8.93 34.00 16.92
N PRO A 240 7.99 33.95 17.90
CA PRO A 240 6.55 34.08 17.73
C PRO A 240 6.20 35.56 17.64
N GLY A 241 5.86 36.06 16.45
CA GLY A 241 5.66 37.48 16.21
C GLY A 241 4.68 37.73 15.08
N ASN A 242 3.76 38.69 15.29
CA ASN A 242 2.74 39.15 14.36
C ASN A 242 2.25 38.11 13.32
N ASN A 243 1.60 37.07 13.83
CA ASN A 243 0.88 35.99 13.17
C ASN A 243 -0.40 36.47 12.44
N ASP A 244 -0.32 37.61 11.75
CA ASP A 244 -1.44 38.19 11.02
C ASP A 244 -1.02 38.49 9.57
N PRO A 245 -1.47 37.68 8.59
CA PRO A 245 -1.12 37.85 7.18
C PRO A 245 -1.64 39.18 6.61
N THR A 246 -2.63 39.82 7.25
CA THR A 246 -3.13 41.13 6.83
C THR A 246 -2.19 42.29 7.19
N VAL A 247 -1.23 42.04 8.08
CA VAL A 247 -0.26 43.04 8.55
C VAL A 247 1.12 42.80 7.94
N ASN A 248 1.61 41.56 8.01
CA ASN A 248 2.85 41.15 7.37
C ASN A 248 2.83 39.65 7.17
N SER A 249 2.82 39.22 5.91
CA SER A 249 2.74 37.82 5.55
C SER A 249 4.09 37.11 5.39
N GLY A 250 5.19 37.83 5.60
CA GLY A 250 6.53 37.28 5.37
C GLY A 250 6.97 37.32 3.90
N PHE A 251 6.21 37.98 3.02
CA PHE A 251 6.58 38.19 1.61
C PHE A 251 6.40 39.65 1.17
N VAL A 252 7.20 40.06 0.18
CA VAL A 252 7.06 41.33 -0.53
C VAL A 252 6.88 41.05 -2.01
N CYS A 253 5.82 41.60 -2.60
CA CYS A 253 5.55 41.50 -4.03
C CYS A 253 6.01 42.79 -4.75
N ASP A 254 6.95 42.64 -5.70
CA ASP A 254 7.45 43.74 -6.52
C ASP A 254 7.11 43.53 -8.00
N GLY A 255 6.05 44.19 -8.47
CA GLY A 255 5.63 44.18 -9.87
C GLY A 255 6.35 45.19 -10.76
N SER A 256 7.34 45.94 -10.26
CA SER A 256 7.95 47.06 -11.02
C SER A 256 8.68 46.64 -12.31
N ALA A 257 9.08 45.37 -12.42
CA ALA A 257 9.75 44.81 -13.59
C ALA A 257 8.78 44.26 -14.65
N THR A 258 7.47 44.25 -14.39
CA THR A 258 6.45 43.81 -15.35
C THR A 258 6.16 44.91 -16.38
N ASN A 259 5.70 44.51 -17.57
CA ASN A 259 5.26 45.40 -18.66
C ASN A 259 3.85 44.99 -19.12
N ASN A 260 3.40 45.48 -20.28
CA ASN A 260 2.05 45.18 -20.77
C ASN A 260 1.95 43.86 -21.54
N ALA A 261 3.03 43.08 -21.65
CA ALA A 261 3.07 41.87 -22.49
C ALA A 261 1.96 40.87 -22.11
N SER A 262 1.76 40.59 -20.83
CA SER A 262 0.73 39.66 -20.35
C SER A 262 -0.66 40.28 -20.14
N GLN A 263 -0.94 41.42 -20.75
CA GLN A 263 -2.24 42.08 -20.57
C GLN A 263 -3.30 41.25 -21.29
N THR A 264 -4.48 41.04 -20.70
CA THR A 264 -5.54 40.19 -21.28
C THR A 264 -5.28 38.68 -21.25
N ASP A 265 -4.06 38.22 -20.96
CA ASP A 265 -3.74 36.80 -20.77
C ASP A 265 -4.61 36.12 -19.71
N SER A 266 -4.70 34.80 -19.81
CA SER A 266 -5.33 33.96 -18.80
C SER A 266 -4.45 32.80 -18.39
N LEU A 267 -4.44 32.51 -17.08
CA LEU A 267 -3.74 31.38 -16.47
C LEU A 267 -4.73 30.48 -15.73
N MET A 268 -4.66 29.17 -15.95
CA MET A 268 -5.42 28.17 -15.20
C MET A 268 -4.53 26.98 -14.84
N GLY A 269 -4.76 26.39 -13.67
CA GLY A 269 -4.09 25.16 -13.26
C GLY A 269 -4.93 24.35 -12.30
N ASP A 270 -4.73 23.04 -12.33
CA ASP A 270 -5.35 22.07 -11.45
C ASP A 270 -4.39 21.74 -10.31
N ILE A 271 -4.86 21.84 -9.07
CA ILE A 271 -4.13 21.39 -7.88
C ILE A 271 -4.77 20.09 -7.40
N SER A 272 -3.96 19.05 -7.22
CA SER A 272 -4.41 17.79 -6.64
C SER A 272 -3.55 17.36 -5.48
N PHE A 273 -4.19 16.67 -4.54
CA PHE A 273 -3.58 16.06 -3.39
C PHE A 273 -3.93 14.57 -3.39
N SER A 274 -3.00 13.75 -2.94
CA SER A 274 -3.23 12.32 -2.77
C SER A 274 -2.69 11.87 -1.42
N ALA A 275 -3.39 10.92 -0.80
CA ALA A 275 -2.95 10.29 0.43
C ALA A 275 -2.95 8.77 0.29
N VAL A 276 -1.93 8.12 0.87
CA VAL A 276 -1.79 6.67 0.92
C VAL A 276 -1.54 6.26 2.36
N GLN A 277 -2.29 5.28 2.87
CA GLN A 277 -2.20 4.88 4.26
C GLN A 277 -0.78 4.40 4.59
N HIS A 278 -0.20 4.93 5.67
CA HIS A 278 1.15 4.60 6.12
C HIS A 278 1.28 3.13 6.50
N ARG A 279 0.33 2.61 7.29
CA ARG A 279 0.39 1.27 7.92
C ARG A 279 0.74 0.13 6.97
N ASN A 280 0.20 0.16 5.76
CA ASN A 280 0.36 -0.91 4.78
C ASN A 280 1.32 -0.55 3.64
N ASN A 281 1.89 0.66 3.66
CA ASN A 281 2.75 1.18 2.60
C ASN A 281 4.00 1.88 3.18
N PRO A 282 4.81 1.23 4.04
CA PRO A 282 5.89 1.90 4.78
C PRO A 282 7.00 2.51 3.89
N ASN A 283 7.10 2.09 2.63
CA ASN A 283 8.12 2.53 1.66
C ASN A 283 7.55 3.34 0.49
N PHE A 284 6.35 3.89 0.65
CA PHE A 284 5.72 4.72 -0.38
C PHE A 284 6.53 6.00 -0.61
N THR A 285 6.54 6.46 -1.85
CA THR A 285 7.18 7.69 -2.33
C THR A 285 6.30 8.38 -3.36
N CYS A 286 6.30 9.71 -3.33
CA CYS A 286 5.42 10.50 -4.20
C CYS A 286 5.86 10.50 -5.67
N ASP A 287 7.16 10.34 -5.95
CA ASP A 287 7.71 10.31 -7.30
C ASP A 287 7.59 8.93 -7.98
N GLY A 288 7.01 7.94 -7.30
CA GLY A 288 6.90 6.57 -7.78
C GLY A 288 8.26 5.85 -7.89
N THR A 289 9.35 6.48 -7.46
CA THR A 289 10.63 5.82 -7.29
C THR A 289 10.55 5.11 -5.96
N VAL A 290 10.46 3.77 -5.97
CA VAL A 290 10.76 3.02 -4.74
C VAL A 290 12.11 3.58 -4.26
N PRO A 291 12.23 4.08 -3.01
CA PRO A 291 13.46 4.73 -2.57
C PRO A 291 14.61 3.85 -3.01
N SER A 292 15.41 4.35 -3.96
CA SER A 292 16.66 3.69 -4.28
C SER A 292 17.49 3.92 -3.04
N VAL A 293 17.43 2.95 -2.13
CA VAL A 293 18.45 2.77 -1.12
C VAL A 293 19.74 2.64 -1.92
N THR A 294 20.42 3.77 -2.09
CA THR A 294 21.84 3.74 -2.43
C THR A 294 22.43 2.89 -1.32
N PRO A 295 23.01 1.72 -1.63
CA PRO A 295 23.42 0.78 -0.59
C PRO A 295 24.56 1.44 0.18
N THR A 296 24.21 2.16 1.25
CA THR A 296 24.98 2.04 2.47
C THR A 296 25.01 0.54 2.71
N PRO A 297 26.17 -0.11 2.76
CA PRO A 297 26.24 -1.56 2.91
C PRO A 297 25.38 -1.92 4.11
N THR A 298 24.18 -2.42 3.84
CA THR A 298 23.34 -3.03 4.83
C THR A 298 24.23 -4.10 5.41
N PRO A 299 24.41 -4.16 6.74
CA PRO A 299 25.09 -5.30 7.35
C PRO A 299 24.53 -6.55 6.68
N PRO A 300 25.36 -7.47 6.18
CA PRO A 300 24.86 -8.71 5.61
C PRO A 300 23.83 -9.28 6.59
N LEU A 301 22.73 -9.84 6.04
CA LEU A 301 21.73 -10.59 6.80
C LEU A 301 22.45 -11.28 7.96
N ALA A 302 22.03 -11.04 9.21
CA ALA A 302 22.81 -11.38 10.42
C ALA A 302 23.10 -12.88 10.61
N CYS A 303 22.78 -13.70 9.61
CA CYS A 303 23.10 -15.09 9.47
C CYS A 303 24.53 -15.21 8.92
N SER A 304 25.46 -15.63 9.79
CA SER A 304 26.82 -15.90 9.35
C SER A 304 26.93 -17.10 8.42
N GLN A 305 25.92 -17.99 8.38
CA GLN A 305 25.96 -19.27 7.65
C GLN A 305 24.56 -19.88 7.49
N ALA A 306 24.10 -20.13 6.25
CA ALA A 306 22.84 -20.82 5.91
C ALA A 306 22.86 -21.34 4.47
N ASP A 307 21.99 -22.28 4.15
CA ASP A 307 21.73 -22.77 2.79
C ASP A 307 20.34 -22.29 2.34
N VAL A 308 20.30 -21.52 1.25
CA VAL A 308 19.10 -20.78 0.83
C VAL A 308 18.63 -21.22 -0.55
N MET A 309 17.39 -21.68 -0.67
CA MET A 309 16.79 -22.04 -1.96
C MET A 309 15.68 -21.07 -2.35
N LEU A 310 15.88 -20.38 -3.47
CA LEU A 310 14.84 -19.59 -4.11
C LEU A 310 13.94 -20.50 -4.95
N VAL A 311 12.63 -20.46 -4.73
CA VAL A 311 11.62 -21.23 -5.47
C VAL A 311 10.74 -20.27 -6.26
N LEU A 312 11.08 -20.10 -7.54
CA LEU A 312 10.57 -19.01 -8.38
C LEU A 312 9.44 -19.45 -9.32
N ASP A 313 8.28 -18.81 -9.19
CA ASP A 313 7.20 -18.96 -10.15
C ASP A 313 7.57 -18.30 -11.49
N ARG A 314 7.39 -19.06 -12.57
CA ARG A 314 7.55 -18.59 -13.96
C ARG A 314 6.37 -19.05 -14.82
N SER A 315 5.20 -19.20 -14.21
CA SER A 315 3.98 -19.59 -14.90
C SER A 315 3.46 -18.50 -15.85
N GLY A 316 2.51 -18.87 -16.72
CA GLY A 316 1.99 -17.98 -17.76
C GLY A 316 1.12 -16.82 -17.26
N SER A 317 0.79 -16.75 -15.97
CA SER A 317 0.15 -15.59 -15.36
C SER A 317 1.11 -14.41 -15.17
N ILE A 318 2.43 -14.67 -15.21
CA ILE A 318 3.48 -13.66 -15.05
C ILE A 318 3.91 -13.13 -16.41
N ASN A 319 3.64 -11.85 -16.67
CA ASN A 319 4.01 -11.20 -17.92
C ASN A 319 5.51 -10.86 -17.98
N SER A 320 5.99 -10.38 -19.13
CA SER A 320 7.42 -10.11 -19.34
C SER A 320 7.99 -9.02 -18.43
N THR A 321 7.19 -8.01 -18.09
CA THR A 321 7.59 -6.92 -17.18
C THR A 321 7.71 -7.45 -15.76
N GLU A 322 6.69 -8.17 -15.30
CA GLU A 322 6.65 -8.80 -13.98
C GLU A 322 7.79 -9.81 -13.80
N LEU A 323 8.07 -10.62 -14.83
CA LEU A 323 9.20 -11.55 -14.82
C LEU A 323 10.55 -10.81 -14.75
N GLY A 324 10.68 -9.66 -15.44
CA GLY A 324 11.86 -8.80 -15.35
C GLY A 324 12.07 -8.25 -13.94
N GLN A 325 10.99 -7.84 -13.28
CA GLN A 325 11.01 -7.37 -11.89
C GLN A 325 11.35 -8.50 -10.92
N LEU A 326 10.77 -9.70 -11.08
CA LEU A 326 11.12 -10.89 -10.29
C LEU A 326 12.61 -11.22 -10.41
N LYS A 327 13.15 -11.23 -11.64
CA LYS A 327 14.57 -11.49 -11.88
C LYS A 327 15.46 -10.46 -11.20
N THR A 328 15.07 -9.19 -11.25
CA THR A 328 15.83 -8.10 -10.63
C THR A 328 15.85 -8.28 -9.11
N ALA A 329 14.68 -8.40 -8.48
CA ALA A 329 14.55 -8.60 -7.05
C ALA A 329 15.30 -9.84 -6.53
N ALA A 330 15.22 -10.97 -7.26
CA ALA A 330 15.93 -12.18 -6.89
C ALA A 330 17.46 -12.04 -7.00
N LYS A 331 17.97 -11.28 -7.98
CA LYS A 331 19.41 -11.03 -8.12
C LYS A 331 19.93 -10.09 -7.05
N ASP A 332 19.18 -9.05 -6.72
CA ASP A 332 19.54 -8.10 -5.68
C ASP A 332 19.55 -8.80 -4.31
N PHE A 333 18.57 -9.67 -4.05
CA PHE A 333 18.58 -10.51 -2.85
C PHE A 333 19.79 -11.45 -2.79
N VAL A 334 20.25 -12.01 -3.92
CA VAL A 334 21.51 -12.79 -3.98
C VAL A 334 22.74 -11.93 -3.63
N ASP A 335 22.74 -10.66 -4.02
CA ASP A 335 23.80 -9.73 -3.64
C ASP A 335 23.74 -9.40 -2.13
N ASP A 336 22.54 -9.23 -1.59
CA ASP A 336 22.30 -8.96 -0.16
C ASP A 336 22.64 -10.16 0.76
N LEU A 337 22.47 -11.39 0.27
CA LEU A 337 22.90 -12.61 0.97
C LEU A 337 24.43 -12.67 1.15
N GLY A 338 25.22 -11.94 0.35
CA GLY A 338 26.68 -11.91 0.50
C GLY A 338 27.32 -13.29 0.44
N LEU A 339 27.04 -14.06 -0.61
CA LEU A 339 27.47 -15.46 -0.73
C LEU A 339 28.99 -15.62 -0.58
N THR A 340 29.41 -16.55 0.27
CA THR A 340 30.84 -16.86 0.49
C THR A 340 31.05 -18.36 0.73
N PRO A 341 32.24 -18.92 0.44
CA PRO A 341 32.51 -20.34 0.63
C PRO A 341 32.26 -20.84 2.06
N THR A 342 32.44 -19.98 3.06
CA THR A 342 32.28 -20.31 4.49
C THR A 342 31.02 -19.72 5.12
N GLY A 343 30.21 -18.98 4.36
CA GLY A 343 29.02 -18.28 4.86
C GLY A 343 27.75 -18.80 4.22
N ILE A 344 26.97 -17.93 3.60
CA ILE A 344 25.72 -18.32 2.93
C ILE A 344 26.04 -18.95 1.56
N HIS A 345 25.39 -20.08 1.27
CA HIS A 345 25.26 -20.59 -0.10
C HIS A 345 23.81 -20.47 -0.53
N ALA A 346 23.59 -20.24 -1.82
CA ALA A 346 22.25 -20.15 -2.36
C ALA A 346 22.11 -20.90 -3.69
N GLY A 347 20.91 -21.38 -3.95
CA GLY A 347 20.53 -22.07 -5.17
C GLY A 347 19.12 -21.67 -5.59
N LYS A 348 18.61 -22.28 -6.66
CA LYS A 348 17.22 -22.04 -7.05
C LYS A 348 16.57 -23.17 -7.83
N SER A 349 15.27 -23.32 -7.58
CA SER A 349 14.34 -24.00 -8.46
C SER A 349 13.39 -22.99 -9.09
N SER A 350 12.80 -23.35 -10.23
CA SER A 350 11.67 -22.60 -10.79
C SER A 350 10.60 -23.54 -11.28
N PHE A 351 9.35 -23.08 -11.30
CA PHE A 351 8.23 -23.90 -11.69
C PHE A 351 7.27 -23.19 -12.64
N ALA A 352 6.72 -23.98 -13.54
CA ALA A 352 5.62 -23.64 -14.44
C ALA A 352 4.75 -24.89 -14.60
N THR A 353 4.52 -25.38 -15.82
CA THR A 353 3.92 -26.71 -16.03
C THR A 353 4.74 -27.81 -15.36
N THR A 354 6.07 -27.65 -15.37
CA THR A 354 7.01 -28.50 -14.65
C THR A 354 8.00 -27.63 -13.86
N GLY A 355 8.57 -28.21 -12.81
CA GLY A 355 9.71 -27.68 -12.06
C GLY A 355 11.04 -27.96 -12.76
N ASN A 356 12.04 -27.13 -12.48
CA ASN A 356 13.44 -27.38 -12.82
C ASN A 356 14.34 -26.88 -11.68
N LEU A 357 15.31 -27.70 -11.27
CA LEU A 357 16.43 -27.23 -10.44
C LEU A 357 17.38 -26.50 -11.38
N ASN A 358 17.35 -25.16 -11.35
CA ASN A 358 18.10 -24.36 -12.31
C ASN A 358 19.54 -24.11 -11.85
N HIS A 359 19.77 -24.16 -10.54
CA HIS A 359 21.07 -23.96 -9.95
C HIS A 359 21.13 -24.70 -8.61
N HIS A 360 22.18 -25.48 -8.42
CA HIS A 360 22.52 -26.08 -7.13
C HIS A 360 22.93 -25.01 -6.12
N LEU A 361 22.98 -25.36 -4.83
CA LEU A 361 23.56 -24.47 -3.81
C LEU A 361 25.00 -24.10 -4.20
N THR A 362 25.32 -22.81 -4.12
CA THR A 362 26.63 -22.28 -4.47
C THR A 362 27.02 -21.08 -3.62
N SER A 363 28.32 -20.86 -3.48
CA SER A 363 28.89 -19.61 -2.98
C SER A 363 29.23 -18.61 -4.08
N ASP A 364 28.98 -18.91 -5.36
CA ASP A 364 29.25 -18.00 -6.48
C ASP A 364 27.98 -17.24 -6.91
N PRO A 365 27.86 -15.94 -6.56
CA PRO A 365 26.68 -15.16 -6.93
C PRO A 365 26.57 -14.96 -8.45
N THR A 366 27.67 -15.04 -9.21
CA THR A 366 27.63 -14.76 -10.66
C THR A 366 26.89 -15.88 -11.42
N SER A 367 27.21 -17.13 -11.13
CA SER A 367 26.55 -18.28 -11.75
C SER A 367 25.08 -18.39 -11.36
N LEU A 368 24.74 -18.13 -10.09
CA LEU A 368 23.35 -18.10 -9.64
C LEU A 368 22.54 -16.99 -10.33
N LYS A 369 23.06 -15.75 -10.40
CA LYS A 369 22.41 -14.63 -11.10
C LYS A 369 22.23 -14.91 -12.60
N THR A 370 23.20 -15.56 -13.23
CA THR A 370 23.09 -16.00 -14.63
C THR A 370 21.94 -17.00 -14.82
N ALA A 371 21.80 -17.96 -13.90
CA ALA A 371 20.68 -18.89 -13.94
C ALA A 371 19.35 -18.16 -13.70
N ILE A 372 19.29 -17.11 -12.88
CA ILE A 372 18.09 -16.30 -12.64
C ILE A 372 17.68 -15.61 -13.94
N ASP A 373 18.61 -14.98 -14.64
CA ASP A 373 18.32 -14.29 -15.91
C ASP A 373 17.81 -15.25 -17.00
N ALA A 374 18.16 -16.54 -16.94
CA ALA A 374 17.77 -17.56 -17.92
C ALA A 374 16.31 -18.04 -17.83
N ILE A 375 15.56 -17.73 -16.76
CA ILE A 375 14.17 -18.20 -16.65
C ILE A 375 13.25 -17.48 -17.65
N VAL A 376 12.25 -18.19 -18.16
CA VAL A 376 11.26 -17.67 -19.12
C VAL A 376 9.87 -18.04 -18.62
N SER A 377 8.94 -17.09 -18.67
CA SER A 377 7.57 -17.31 -18.24
C SER A 377 6.77 -18.13 -19.26
N GLY A 378 5.78 -18.87 -18.77
CA GLY A 378 4.83 -19.58 -19.60
C GLY A 378 4.27 -20.84 -18.93
N GLY A 379 3.30 -21.46 -19.58
CA GLY A 379 2.71 -22.71 -19.10
C GLY A 379 1.81 -22.53 -17.87
N PHE A 380 1.70 -23.61 -17.09
CA PHE A 380 0.82 -23.73 -15.92
C PHE A 380 1.59 -23.47 -14.61
N THR A 381 1.01 -23.77 -13.45
CA THR A 381 1.57 -23.44 -12.13
C THR A 381 1.71 -24.70 -11.27
N ASN A 382 2.91 -25.31 -11.25
CA ASN A 382 3.25 -26.53 -10.52
C ASN A 382 4.12 -26.24 -9.29
N LEU A 383 3.55 -25.52 -8.32
CA LEU A 383 4.24 -25.13 -7.09
C LEU A 383 4.84 -26.33 -6.34
N LYS A 384 4.15 -27.47 -6.35
CA LYS A 384 4.60 -28.72 -5.74
C LYS A 384 6.01 -29.10 -6.20
N GLU A 385 6.24 -29.11 -7.50
CA GLU A 385 7.52 -29.58 -8.07
C GLU A 385 8.66 -28.59 -7.80
N GLY A 386 8.37 -27.29 -7.74
CA GLY A 386 9.33 -26.28 -7.31
C GLY A 386 9.81 -26.52 -5.87
N ILE A 387 8.88 -26.78 -4.96
CA ILE A 387 9.15 -27.08 -3.55
C ILE A 387 9.91 -28.41 -3.42
N ASP A 388 9.47 -29.46 -4.10
CA ASP A 388 10.12 -30.78 -4.04
C ASP A 388 11.59 -30.71 -4.50
N LEU A 389 11.88 -29.97 -5.56
CA LEU A 389 13.24 -29.81 -6.08
C LEU A 389 14.13 -29.05 -5.10
N ALA A 390 13.62 -27.98 -4.49
CA ALA A 390 14.36 -27.24 -3.48
C ALA A 390 14.60 -28.08 -2.22
N LYS A 391 13.56 -28.75 -1.73
CA LYS A 391 13.68 -29.69 -0.61
C LYS A 391 14.69 -30.80 -0.91
N THR A 392 14.69 -31.36 -2.13
CA THR A 392 15.62 -32.45 -2.48
C THR A 392 17.07 -31.98 -2.50
N GLU A 393 17.32 -30.74 -2.94
CA GLU A 393 18.65 -30.12 -2.88
C GLU A 393 19.12 -29.92 -1.44
N MET A 394 18.22 -29.62 -0.50
CA MET A 394 18.48 -29.35 0.93
C MET A 394 18.35 -30.57 1.85
N ASP A 395 18.07 -31.76 1.32
CA ASP A 395 17.89 -33.00 2.11
C ASP A 395 18.99 -34.01 1.75
N ASN A 396 20.16 -33.50 1.35
CA ASN A 396 21.27 -34.31 0.85
C ASN A 396 22.64 -33.81 1.33
N PRO A 397 22.90 -33.75 2.65
CA PRO A 397 24.15 -33.22 3.23
C PRO A 397 25.40 -34.06 2.90
N GLY A 398 25.26 -35.10 2.08
CA GLY A 398 26.34 -35.96 1.59
C GLY A 398 26.84 -35.63 0.18
N ASP A 399 26.22 -34.67 -0.53
CA ASP A 399 26.78 -34.11 -1.75
C ASP A 399 27.63 -32.85 -1.48
N SER A 400 28.18 -32.23 -2.52
CA SER A 400 29.08 -31.08 -2.37
C SER A 400 28.36 -29.72 -2.28
N HIS A 401 27.03 -29.71 -2.35
CA HIS A 401 26.23 -28.49 -2.47
C HIS A 401 25.48 -28.21 -1.16
N ASP A 402 24.89 -29.24 -0.56
CA ASP A 402 24.18 -29.14 0.72
C ASP A 402 25.12 -29.36 1.91
N ARG A 403 24.93 -28.61 3.00
CA ARG A 403 25.79 -28.66 4.19
C ARG A 403 24.98 -29.09 5.40
N SER A 404 25.66 -29.42 6.49
CA SER A 404 24.96 -29.88 7.69
C SER A 404 24.11 -28.77 8.30
N ASP A 405 22.82 -29.07 8.51
CA ASP A 405 21.77 -28.16 9.00
C ASP A 405 22.10 -27.57 10.37
N GLY A 406 22.87 -28.30 11.19
CA GLY A 406 23.34 -27.82 12.49
C GLY A 406 24.35 -26.68 12.43
N THR A 407 24.94 -26.43 11.25
CA THR A 407 25.86 -25.32 10.99
C THR A 407 25.36 -24.38 9.89
N SER A 408 24.62 -24.90 8.93
CA SER A 408 24.02 -24.17 7.81
C SER A 408 22.53 -24.51 7.76
N PRO A 409 21.65 -23.85 8.54
CA PRO A 409 20.22 -24.14 8.49
C PRO A 409 19.64 -23.88 7.10
N ASP A 410 18.66 -24.69 6.71
CA ASP A 410 18.01 -24.61 5.41
C ASP A 410 16.84 -23.63 5.40
N LYS A 411 16.86 -22.72 4.43
CA LYS A 411 15.87 -21.65 4.28
C LYS A 411 15.30 -21.65 2.85
N MET A 412 14.02 -21.98 2.71
CA MET A 412 13.32 -21.98 1.43
C MET A 412 12.47 -20.72 1.28
N ILE A 413 12.67 -19.98 0.18
CA ILE A 413 11.91 -18.75 -0.10
C ILE A 413 11.11 -18.96 -1.38
N ILE A 414 9.79 -19.04 -1.24
CA ILE A 414 8.84 -19.29 -2.33
C ILE A 414 8.24 -17.96 -2.80
N ILE A 415 8.30 -17.68 -4.10
CA ILE A 415 7.71 -16.47 -4.70
C ILE A 415 6.68 -16.89 -5.74
N THR A 416 5.40 -16.55 -5.54
CA THR A 416 4.28 -16.99 -6.40
C THR A 416 3.05 -16.09 -6.28
N ASP A 417 2.17 -16.13 -7.27
CA ASP A 417 0.84 -15.50 -7.24
C ASP A 417 -0.24 -16.39 -6.58
N GLY A 418 0.10 -17.61 -6.16
CA GLY A 418 -0.72 -18.45 -5.28
C GLY A 418 -1.79 -19.31 -5.94
N HIS A 419 -1.71 -19.56 -7.26
CA HIS A 419 -2.71 -20.37 -8.00
C HIS A 419 -2.17 -21.68 -8.58
N PRO A 420 -1.74 -22.66 -7.76
CA PRO A 420 -1.29 -23.95 -8.27
C PRO A 420 -2.43 -24.68 -8.99
N ASN A 421 -2.18 -25.06 -10.23
CA ASN A 421 -3.12 -25.79 -11.10
C ASN A 421 -2.45 -27.04 -11.74
N ARG A 422 -1.24 -27.35 -11.30
CA ARG A 422 -0.49 -28.59 -11.54
C ARG A 422 0.13 -29.11 -10.23
N PRO A 423 0.38 -30.44 -10.13
CA PRO A 423 0.13 -31.48 -11.14
C PRO A 423 -1.37 -31.75 -11.35
N LEU A 424 -1.70 -32.51 -12.38
CA LEU A 424 -3.08 -32.96 -12.60
C LEU A 424 -3.43 -34.12 -11.63
N PRO A 425 -4.69 -34.19 -11.17
CA PRO A 425 -5.80 -33.28 -11.45
C PRO A 425 -5.66 -31.92 -10.73
N SER A 426 -6.04 -30.83 -11.41
CA SER A 426 -5.82 -29.46 -10.92
C SER A 426 -6.49 -29.18 -9.57
N GLY A 427 -7.65 -29.80 -9.30
CA GLY A 427 -8.36 -29.67 -8.03
C GLY A 427 -7.59 -30.16 -6.80
N THR A 428 -6.50 -30.93 -6.99
CA THR A 428 -5.61 -31.39 -5.90
C THR A 428 -4.28 -30.64 -5.84
N ALA A 429 -4.00 -29.76 -6.82
CA ALA A 429 -2.70 -29.09 -6.97
C ALA A 429 -2.29 -28.30 -5.70
N ALA A 430 -3.21 -27.51 -5.15
CA ALA A 430 -3.00 -26.79 -3.89
C ALA A 430 -2.71 -27.74 -2.71
N THR A 431 -3.49 -28.82 -2.58
CA THR A 431 -3.32 -29.80 -1.49
C THR A 431 -1.95 -30.49 -1.55
N VAL A 432 -1.51 -30.91 -2.74
CA VAL A 432 -0.23 -31.60 -2.88
C VAL A 432 0.97 -30.66 -2.74
N ALA A 433 0.84 -29.41 -3.19
CA ALA A 433 1.88 -28.39 -2.98
C ALA A 433 2.03 -28.06 -1.49
N LYS A 434 0.91 -27.91 -0.76
CA LYS A 434 0.94 -27.77 0.70
C LYS A 434 1.61 -28.99 1.37
N ALA A 435 1.28 -30.20 0.95
CA ALA A 435 1.90 -31.42 1.49
C ALA A 435 3.42 -31.48 1.24
N SER A 436 3.90 -30.95 0.11
CA SER A 436 5.33 -30.80 -0.16
C SER A 436 5.99 -29.79 0.79
N ALA A 437 5.34 -28.66 1.08
CA ALA A 437 5.85 -27.71 2.06
C ALA A 437 5.85 -28.29 3.48
N ASP A 438 4.80 -29.02 3.86
CA ASP A 438 4.75 -29.76 5.14
C ASP A 438 5.91 -30.76 5.25
N ALA A 439 6.26 -31.43 4.14
CA ALA A 439 7.40 -32.35 4.09
C ALA A 439 8.76 -31.64 4.17
N ALA A 440 8.90 -30.43 3.62
CA ALA A 440 10.11 -29.63 3.74
C ALA A 440 10.33 -29.19 5.20
N ARG A 441 9.28 -28.67 5.85
CA ARG A 441 9.32 -28.34 7.29
C ARG A 441 9.64 -29.52 8.18
N ALA A 442 9.03 -30.68 7.89
CA ALA A 442 9.31 -31.91 8.63
C ALA A 442 10.77 -32.37 8.47
N ALA A 443 11.47 -31.92 7.42
CA ALA A 443 12.90 -32.15 7.21
C ALA A 443 13.80 -31.08 7.85
N GLY A 444 13.24 -30.05 8.50
CA GLY A 444 14.01 -28.98 9.14
C GLY A 444 14.18 -27.71 8.30
N VAL A 445 13.60 -27.66 7.10
CA VAL A 445 13.65 -26.48 6.24
C VAL A 445 12.65 -25.43 6.72
N GLU A 446 13.13 -24.22 6.98
CA GLU A 446 12.27 -23.07 7.28
C GLU A 446 11.69 -22.50 5.97
N VAL A 447 10.38 -22.37 5.88
CA VAL A 447 9.68 -22.05 4.62
C VAL A 447 9.05 -20.66 4.68
N PHE A 448 9.65 -19.73 3.95
CA PHE A 448 9.15 -18.38 3.70
C PHE A 448 8.33 -18.35 2.40
N VAL A 449 7.23 -17.61 2.40
CA VAL A 449 6.36 -17.45 1.22
C VAL A 449 6.08 -15.98 0.97
N VAL A 450 6.38 -15.53 -0.24
CA VAL A 450 6.04 -14.20 -0.75
C VAL A 450 4.93 -14.34 -1.80
N GLY A 451 3.73 -13.91 -1.42
CA GLY A 451 2.57 -13.81 -2.31
C GLY A 451 2.60 -12.49 -3.10
N VAL A 452 2.58 -12.58 -4.43
CA VAL A 452 2.68 -11.40 -5.31
C VAL A 452 1.39 -11.19 -6.10
N GLY A 453 0.88 -9.95 -6.09
CA GLY A 453 -0.25 -9.52 -6.92
C GLY A 453 -1.57 -9.37 -6.16
N SER A 454 -2.56 -8.76 -6.82
CA SER A 454 -3.90 -8.52 -6.25
C SER A 454 -4.78 -9.76 -6.19
N ASP A 455 -4.55 -10.73 -7.08
CA ASP A 455 -5.36 -11.94 -7.18
C ASP A 455 -4.84 -13.08 -6.30
N VAL A 456 -3.88 -12.82 -5.41
CA VAL A 456 -3.21 -13.83 -4.61
C VAL A 456 -4.15 -14.55 -3.64
N ASN A 457 -4.04 -15.88 -3.56
CA ASN A 457 -4.75 -16.66 -2.54
C ASN A 457 -3.99 -16.65 -1.21
N THR A 458 -4.05 -15.53 -0.48
CA THR A 458 -3.36 -15.33 0.80
C THR A 458 -3.68 -16.43 1.81
N ALA A 459 -4.95 -16.76 1.98
CA ALA A 459 -5.37 -17.78 2.95
C ALA A 459 -4.74 -19.15 2.65
N TYR A 460 -4.56 -19.51 1.37
CA TYR A 460 -3.85 -20.72 0.98
C TYR A 460 -2.34 -20.61 1.21
N LEU A 461 -1.70 -19.53 0.75
CA LEU A 461 -0.24 -19.36 0.85
C LEU A 461 0.26 -19.28 2.29
N GLN A 462 -0.52 -18.72 3.21
CA GLN A 462 -0.23 -18.77 4.65
C GLN A 462 -0.16 -20.21 5.19
N THR A 463 -0.84 -21.18 4.56
CA THR A 463 -0.73 -22.60 4.94
C THR A 463 0.49 -23.31 4.32
N VAL A 464 1.12 -22.66 3.34
CA VAL A 464 2.36 -23.13 2.68
C VAL A 464 3.58 -22.59 3.41
N ALA A 465 3.52 -21.39 4.00
CA ALA A 465 4.56 -20.84 4.87
C ALA A 465 4.70 -21.67 6.17
N ASP A 466 5.78 -21.43 6.92
CA ASP A 466 6.00 -22.04 8.23
C ASP A 466 4.94 -21.61 9.25
N ASP A 467 4.72 -20.30 9.35
CA ASP A 467 3.65 -19.69 10.11
C ASP A 467 3.26 -18.32 9.51
N ALA A 468 2.49 -17.53 10.26
CA ALA A 468 2.03 -16.20 9.82
C ALA A 468 3.16 -15.16 9.70
N SER A 469 4.25 -15.28 10.46
CA SER A 469 5.45 -14.42 10.35
C SER A 469 6.31 -14.77 9.13
N HIS A 470 6.19 -16.00 8.61
CA HIS A 470 6.90 -16.45 7.42
C HIS A 470 6.16 -16.17 6.11
N TYR A 471 5.01 -15.50 6.17
CA TYR A 471 4.23 -15.10 5.01
C TYR A 471 4.30 -13.59 4.79
N TYR A 472 4.65 -13.22 3.56
CA TYR A 472 4.74 -11.83 3.10
C TYR A 472 3.83 -11.64 1.89
N SER A 473 3.18 -10.48 1.82
CA SER A 473 2.34 -10.10 0.68
C SER A 473 2.85 -8.82 0.03
N VAL A 474 2.84 -8.78 -1.29
CA VAL A 474 3.18 -7.58 -2.07
C VAL A 474 2.17 -7.39 -3.20
N SER A 475 1.72 -6.15 -3.41
CA SER A 475 0.68 -5.81 -4.38
C SER A 475 1.10 -6.02 -5.84
N GLY A 476 2.41 -6.04 -6.12
CA GLY A 476 2.96 -6.32 -7.44
C GLY A 476 4.47 -6.53 -7.42
N TYR A 477 5.03 -6.98 -8.54
CA TYR A 477 6.43 -7.39 -8.63
C TYR A 477 7.45 -6.26 -8.41
N GLY A 478 7.04 -4.99 -8.57
CA GLY A 478 7.90 -3.84 -8.31
C GLY A 478 8.32 -3.66 -6.84
N GLY A 479 7.53 -4.15 -5.88
CA GLY A 479 7.86 -4.09 -4.44
C GLY A 479 8.57 -5.34 -3.90
N LEU A 480 8.85 -6.33 -4.75
CA LEU A 480 9.35 -7.64 -4.31
C LEU A 480 10.73 -7.56 -3.67
N GLN A 481 11.61 -6.69 -4.18
CA GLN A 481 12.96 -6.48 -3.63
C GLN A 481 12.89 -6.09 -2.15
N THR A 482 12.03 -5.13 -1.81
CA THR A 482 11.89 -4.65 -0.44
C THR A 482 11.34 -5.72 0.51
N ILE A 483 10.45 -6.60 0.03
CA ILE A 483 10.01 -7.74 0.84
C ILE A 483 11.17 -8.69 1.10
N LEU A 484 11.91 -9.08 0.07
CA LEU A 484 13.04 -10.00 0.20
C LEU A 484 14.12 -9.47 1.16
N GLN A 485 14.38 -8.16 1.13
CA GLN A 485 15.32 -7.51 2.05
C GLN A 485 14.88 -7.49 3.52
N ASN A 486 13.57 -7.59 3.77
CA ASN A 486 13.02 -7.61 5.13
C ASN A 486 12.81 -9.02 5.68
N ILE A 487 13.12 -10.07 4.90
CA ILE A 487 13.08 -11.43 5.41
C ILE A 487 14.26 -11.62 6.37
N ASP A 488 13.96 -11.83 7.65
CA ASP A 488 14.97 -12.27 8.61
C ASP A 488 15.20 -13.77 8.47
N LEU A 489 16.42 -14.17 8.12
CA LEU A 489 16.83 -15.57 7.98
C LEU A 489 17.50 -16.12 9.26
N CYS A 490 17.55 -15.35 10.35
CA CYS A 490 18.52 -15.54 11.44
C CYS A 490 17.91 -15.80 12.82
N GLU A 491 16.59 -15.97 12.94
CA GLU A 491 15.95 -16.34 14.21
C GLU A 491 16.22 -17.80 14.64
#